data_AF-A0A9D8JTI3-F1
#
_entry.id   AF-A0A9D8JTI3-F1
#
_cell.length_a   1.000
_cell.length_b   1.000
_cell.length_c   1.000
_cell.angle_alpha   90.00
_cell.angle_beta   90.00
_cell.angle_gamma   90.00
#
_symmetry.space_group_name_H-M   'P 1'
#
loop_
_entity.id
_entity.type
_entity.pdbx_description
1 polymer ?
#
loop_
_entity_poly.entity_id
_entity_poly.type
_entity_poly.pdbx_seq_one_letter_code
_entity_poly.pdbx_strand_id
1 'polypeptide(L)'
;MPYDKQDVEKAVDEVWAGALDKIMKGGAPATSRQSLGDDIDLLVPQSAIAPMMNNNPGFASVLYSSAYASAKRNAYIVIRRLGMPADFFWKFDYWSQERAFDTLKKVVARVFNALMVKQKEGVLDLALVDVEKGRFELTFADSAECAMLKADDPICFFHAGLFAGILGALLDRELDSYEVKCAAQGADTCRFKLGRREDRDIIIGREAWFQQLSLDLDIVRRAEDSLEKRQTRQLGNTVDISYYKMLLSSVFLPNLTLLEDTWLETAEAYGKGLASLLQKRFSGDVPSIFDAFYSQLKHLEVTMLARGDHYEAAIREAPEVAGPLARLTLIAVLQGEMKGLLSGLTGKRYSCESSQQGDAMLLRFAPQV
;
A
#
# COMPACT_ATOMS: atom_id res chain seq x y z
N MET A 1 10.30 -21.24 5.14
CA MET A 1 11.46 -20.96 6.00
C MET A 1 11.26 -19.57 6.58
N PRO A 2 11.53 -19.30 7.87
CA PRO A 2 11.47 -17.94 8.38
C PRO A 2 12.51 -17.09 7.63
N TYR A 3 12.06 -15.97 7.04
CA TYR A 3 12.95 -15.05 6.35
C TYR A 3 13.91 -14.40 7.35
N ASP A 4 15.17 -14.21 6.95
CA ASP A 4 16.12 -13.47 7.78
C ASP A 4 15.63 -12.03 7.93
N LYS A 5 15.52 -11.56 9.18
CA LYS A 5 15.14 -10.18 9.51
C LYS A 5 16.05 -9.18 8.79
N GLN A 6 17.33 -9.49 8.63
CA GLN A 6 18.26 -8.61 7.93
C GLN A 6 17.93 -8.47 6.43
N ASP A 7 17.49 -9.55 5.79
CA ASP A 7 17.06 -9.52 4.38
C ASP A 7 15.77 -8.72 4.20
N VAL A 8 14.81 -8.89 5.11
CA VAL A 8 13.56 -8.11 5.15
C VAL A 8 13.86 -6.62 5.25
N GLU A 9 14.67 -6.25 6.22
CA GLU A 9 15.04 -4.85 6.46
C GLU A 9 15.79 -4.24 5.28
N LYS A 10 16.70 -4.99 4.66
CA LYS A 10 17.40 -4.57 3.45
C LYS A 10 16.46 -4.34 2.28
N ALA A 11 15.46 -5.22 2.08
CA ALA A 11 14.49 -5.06 1.01
C ALA A 11 13.63 -3.79 1.20
N VAL A 12 13.24 -3.49 2.44
CA VAL A 12 12.53 -2.23 2.78
C VAL A 12 13.39 -1.01 2.41
N ASP A 13 14.65 -0.99 2.83
CA ASP A 13 15.56 0.12 2.57
C ASP A 13 15.81 0.31 1.06
N GLU A 14 15.93 -0.79 0.29
CA GLU A 14 16.09 -0.75 -1.16
C GLU A 14 14.83 -0.19 -1.87
N VAL A 15 13.63 -0.52 -1.40
CA VAL A 15 12.37 0.05 -1.92
C VAL A 15 12.32 1.56 -1.68
N TRP A 16 12.63 2.02 -0.46
CA TRP A 16 12.69 3.45 -0.13
C TRP A 16 13.74 4.20 -0.95
N ALA A 17 14.95 3.65 -1.05
CA ALA A 17 16.03 4.23 -1.84
C ALA A 17 15.65 4.35 -3.32
N GLY A 18 14.99 3.33 -3.88
CA GLY A 18 14.47 3.36 -5.26
C GLY A 18 13.43 4.45 -5.46
N ALA A 19 12.47 4.59 -4.53
CA ALA A 19 11.44 5.63 -4.61
C ALA A 19 12.05 7.05 -4.56
N LEU A 20 13.06 7.27 -3.71
CA LEU A 20 13.76 8.56 -3.63
C LEU A 20 14.58 8.87 -4.87
N ASP A 21 15.25 7.86 -5.45
CA ASP A 21 16.01 8.01 -6.69
C ASP A 21 15.14 8.54 -7.84
N LYS A 22 13.88 8.10 -7.92
CA LYS A 22 12.91 8.58 -8.94
C LYS A 22 12.63 10.08 -8.83
N ILE A 23 12.74 10.67 -7.65
CA ILE A 23 12.51 12.11 -7.43
C ILE A 23 13.78 12.90 -7.71
N MET A 24 14.90 12.47 -7.13
CA MET A 24 16.13 13.26 -7.14
C MET A 24 16.79 13.35 -8.51
N LYS A 25 16.70 12.29 -9.32
CA LYS A 25 17.42 12.22 -10.60
C LYS A 25 16.79 13.04 -11.72
N GLY A 26 15.59 13.62 -11.51
CA GLY A 26 14.92 14.54 -12.44
C GLY A 26 14.54 13.98 -13.83
N GLY A 27 15.13 12.86 -14.26
CA GLY A 27 14.80 12.15 -15.48
C GLY A 27 13.66 11.14 -15.27
N ALA A 28 13.04 10.71 -16.37
CA ALA A 28 12.16 9.55 -16.33
C ALA A 28 12.99 8.34 -15.87
N PRO A 29 12.71 7.75 -14.69
CA PRO A 29 13.43 6.56 -14.26
C PRO A 29 13.21 5.46 -15.30
N ALA A 30 14.21 4.58 -15.46
CA ALA A 30 14.00 3.36 -16.23
C ALA A 30 12.80 2.62 -15.62
N THR A 31 11.85 2.23 -16.46
CA THR A 31 10.70 1.43 -16.02
C THR A 31 11.21 0.15 -15.37
N SER A 32 10.67 -0.21 -14.21
CA SER A 32 11.04 -1.47 -13.57
C SER A 32 10.35 -2.68 -14.20
N ARG A 33 9.28 -2.41 -14.96
CA ARG A 33 8.44 -3.37 -15.69
C ARG A 33 8.43 -3.01 -17.17
N GLN A 34 8.96 -3.89 -18.02
CA GLN A 34 9.16 -3.59 -19.43
C GLN A 34 7.85 -3.68 -20.21
N SER A 35 7.01 -4.67 -19.90
CA SER A 35 5.76 -4.89 -20.63
C SER A 35 4.61 -4.03 -20.12
N LEU A 36 4.43 -3.94 -18.80
CA LEU A 36 3.27 -3.28 -18.19
C LEU A 36 3.49 -1.79 -17.84
N GLY A 37 4.74 -1.34 -17.79
CA GLY A 37 5.12 -0.05 -17.23
C GLY A 37 4.97 0.00 -15.70
N ASP A 38 5.29 1.13 -15.07
CA ASP A 38 5.27 1.26 -13.60
C ASP A 38 3.93 1.72 -13.01
N ASP A 39 2.93 2.04 -13.84
CA ASP A 39 1.58 2.37 -13.35
C ASP A 39 0.72 1.10 -13.19
N ILE A 40 0.09 0.94 -12.04
CA ILE A 40 -0.92 -0.10 -11.75
C ILE A 40 -2.27 0.54 -11.41
N ASP A 41 -3.35 -0.18 -11.64
CA ASP A 41 -4.68 0.24 -11.21
C ASP A 41 -4.75 0.31 -9.68
N LEU A 42 -5.42 1.34 -9.15
CA LEU A 42 -5.57 1.59 -7.73
C LEU A 42 -6.27 0.44 -6.99
N LEU A 43 -7.09 -0.34 -7.70
CA LEU A 43 -7.71 -1.54 -7.13
C LEU A 43 -6.68 -2.53 -6.58
N VAL A 44 -5.50 -2.63 -7.20
CA VAL A 44 -4.46 -3.62 -6.88
C VAL A 44 -3.91 -3.45 -5.46
N PRO A 45 -3.32 -2.31 -5.04
CA PRO A 45 -2.88 -2.16 -3.66
C PRO A 45 -4.05 -2.24 -2.67
N GLN A 46 -5.24 -1.78 -3.07
CA GLN A 46 -6.40 -1.80 -2.19
C GLN A 46 -7.01 -3.20 -2.00
N SER A 47 -6.89 -4.12 -2.98
CA SER A 47 -7.33 -5.51 -2.83
C SER A 47 -6.43 -6.28 -1.86
N ALA A 48 -5.18 -5.85 -1.70
CA ALA A 48 -4.25 -6.42 -0.73
C ALA A 48 -4.57 -5.99 0.73
N ILE A 49 -5.05 -4.76 0.94
CA ILE A 49 -5.22 -4.19 2.30
C ILE A 49 -6.67 -4.14 2.78
N ALA A 50 -7.62 -3.75 1.94
CA ALA A 50 -8.98 -3.46 2.39
C ALA A 50 -9.72 -4.71 2.87
N PRO A 51 -9.63 -5.86 2.18
CA PRO A 51 -10.14 -7.13 2.71
C PRO A 51 -9.53 -7.52 4.08
N MET A 52 -8.23 -7.29 4.27
CA MET A 52 -7.55 -7.59 5.54
C MET A 52 -8.05 -6.71 6.67
N MET A 53 -8.23 -5.42 6.41
CA MET A 53 -8.82 -4.48 7.38
C MET A 53 -10.26 -4.84 7.73
N ASN A 54 -11.04 -5.25 6.72
CA ASN A 54 -12.44 -5.63 6.91
C ASN A 54 -12.61 -6.89 7.76
N ASN A 55 -11.73 -7.88 7.58
CA ASN A 55 -11.85 -9.18 8.22
C ASN A 55 -11.03 -9.32 9.51
N ASN A 56 -10.07 -8.41 9.75
CA ASN A 56 -9.21 -8.43 10.92
C ASN A 56 -9.06 -7.03 11.51
N PRO A 57 -9.85 -6.66 12.54
CA PRO A 57 -9.76 -5.36 13.19
C PRO A 57 -8.37 -5.02 13.75
N GLY A 58 -7.60 -6.04 14.16
CA GLY A 58 -6.22 -5.87 14.63
C GLY A 58 -5.25 -5.47 13.52
N PHE A 59 -5.60 -5.72 12.25
CA PHE A 59 -4.74 -5.41 11.11
C PHE A 59 -4.52 -3.90 10.94
N ALA A 60 -5.46 -3.04 11.34
CA ALA A 60 -5.28 -1.59 11.35
C ALA A 60 -4.04 -1.18 12.19
N SER A 61 -3.84 -1.81 13.34
CA SER A 61 -2.67 -1.56 14.20
C SER A 61 -1.37 -2.03 13.56
N VAL A 62 -1.40 -3.17 12.85
CA VAL A 62 -0.25 -3.68 12.09
C VAL A 62 0.09 -2.72 10.95
N LEU A 63 -0.91 -2.26 10.20
CA LEU A 63 -0.77 -1.33 9.09
C LEU A 63 -0.13 -0.01 9.55
N TYR A 64 -0.66 0.59 10.62
CA TYR A 64 -0.11 1.82 11.22
C TYR A 64 1.31 1.62 11.75
N SER A 65 1.53 0.64 12.62
CA SER A 65 2.80 0.48 13.33
C SER A 65 3.96 0.12 12.40
N SER A 66 3.68 -0.69 11.37
CA SER A 66 4.70 -1.09 10.41
C SER A 66 5.04 0.06 9.44
N ALA A 67 4.04 0.83 9.01
CA ALA A 67 4.27 2.07 8.26
C ALA A 67 5.10 3.07 9.07
N TYR A 68 4.75 3.29 10.34
CA TYR A 68 5.49 4.15 11.27
C TYR A 68 6.96 3.73 11.39
N ALA A 69 7.22 2.46 11.70
CA ALA A 69 8.57 1.96 11.89
C ALA A 69 9.42 2.08 10.59
N SER A 70 8.82 1.71 9.45
CA SER A 70 9.45 1.81 8.13
C SER A 70 9.81 3.25 7.78
N ALA A 71 8.85 4.19 7.92
CA ALA A 71 9.07 5.59 7.61
C ALA A 71 10.09 6.24 8.55
N LYS A 72 10.01 5.97 9.85
CA LYS A 72 10.94 6.52 10.84
C LYS A 72 12.38 6.11 10.56
N ARG A 73 12.60 4.83 10.24
CA ARG A 73 13.91 4.29 9.84
C ARG A 73 14.42 4.97 8.58
N ASN A 74 13.57 5.10 7.57
CA ASN A 74 13.99 5.53 6.23
C ASN A 74 14.02 7.04 6.04
N ALA A 75 13.34 7.83 6.88
CA ALA A 75 13.35 9.28 6.83
C ALA A 75 14.78 9.86 6.93
N TYR A 76 15.68 9.23 7.69
CA TYR A 76 17.09 9.65 7.73
C TYR A 76 17.79 9.50 6.37
N ILE A 77 17.47 8.46 5.58
CA ILE A 77 17.99 8.30 4.21
C ILE A 77 17.54 9.47 3.35
N VAL A 78 16.30 9.92 3.52
CA VAL A 78 15.75 11.10 2.85
C VAL A 78 16.55 12.35 3.22
N ILE A 79 16.69 12.65 4.52
CA ILE A 79 17.44 13.82 5.03
C ILE A 79 18.87 13.82 4.48
N ARG A 80 19.58 12.70 4.58
CA ARG A 80 20.97 12.55 4.12
C ARG A 80 21.09 12.78 2.62
N ARG A 81 20.19 12.21 1.82
CA ARG A 81 20.20 12.34 0.37
C ARG A 81 19.87 13.75 -0.12
N LEU A 82 19.08 14.49 0.66
CA LEU A 82 18.82 15.92 0.42
C LEU A 82 19.97 16.84 0.85
N GLY A 83 21.05 16.29 1.42
CA GLY A 83 22.17 17.09 1.94
C GLY A 83 21.78 17.95 3.14
N MET A 84 20.67 17.64 3.81
CA MET A 84 20.27 18.33 5.04
C MET A 84 21.15 17.86 6.20
N PRO A 85 21.63 18.78 7.07
CA PRO A 85 22.33 18.40 8.29
C PRO A 85 21.45 17.48 9.15
N ALA A 86 22.05 16.44 9.74
CA ALA A 86 21.32 15.49 10.58
C ALA A 86 20.69 16.16 11.81
N ASP A 87 21.27 17.27 12.27
CA ASP A 87 20.81 18.07 13.39
C ASP A 87 19.90 19.23 12.95
N PHE A 88 19.52 19.38 11.68
CA PHE A 88 18.82 20.59 11.19
C PHE A 88 17.63 21.05 12.07
N PHE A 89 16.89 20.11 12.67
CA PHE A 89 15.74 20.37 13.54
C PHE A 89 16.05 20.34 15.05
N TRP A 90 17.30 20.27 15.48
CA TRP A 90 17.67 20.08 16.90
C TRP A 90 17.15 21.18 17.85
N LYS A 91 16.94 22.40 17.34
CA LYS A 91 16.35 23.52 18.09
C LYS A 91 14.87 23.75 17.80
N PHE A 92 14.14 22.76 17.25
CA PHE A 92 12.76 22.97 16.82
C PHE A 92 11.87 23.59 17.90
N ASP A 93 11.99 23.15 19.15
CA ASP A 93 11.23 23.66 20.30
C ASP A 93 11.51 25.14 20.63
N TYR A 94 12.59 25.72 20.11
CA TYR A 94 12.97 27.13 20.30
C TYR A 94 12.65 28.01 19.08
N TRP A 95 12.06 27.43 18.03
CA TRP A 95 11.69 28.19 16.85
C TRP A 95 10.41 28.99 17.11
N SER A 96 10.28 30.16 16.48
CA SER A 96 8.98 30.83 16.42
C SER A 96 7.98 29.96 15.65
N GLN A 97 6.69 30.11 15.97
CA GLN A 97 5.61 29.39 15.28
C GLN A 97 5.70 29.59 13.75
N GLU A 98 5.95 30.83 13.30
CA GLU A 98 6.14 31.17 11.89
C GLU A 98 7.31 30.42 11.25
N ARG A 99 8.49 30.44 11.89
CA ARG A 99 9.68 29.74 11.37
C ARG A 99 9.45 28.24 11.26
N ALA A 100 8.85 27.65 12.29
CA ALA A 100 8.55 26.22 12.34
C ALA A 100 7.57 25.80 11.25
N PHE A 101 6.47 26.54 11.11
CA PHE A 101 5.49 26.32 10.06
C PHE A 101 6.12 26.43 8.68
N ASP A 102 6.79 27.55 8.37
CA ASP A 102 7.37 27.80 7.04
C ASP A 102 8.41 26.76 6.64
N THR A 103 9.24 26.36 7.60
CA THR A 103 10.35 25.44 7.36
C THR A 103 9.82 24.01 7.16
N LEU A 104 8.94 23.54 8.06
CA LEU A 104 8.32 22.23 7.91
C LEU A 104 7.45 22.16 6.66
N LYS A 105 6.67 23.20 6.34
CA LYS A 105 5.83 23.23 5.13
C LYS A 105 6.68 23.11 3.88
N LYS A 106 7.85 23.78 3.81
CA LYS A 106 8.79 23.64 2.68
C LYS A 106 9.36 22.22 2.57
N VAL A 107 9.73 21.60 3.69
CA VAL A 107 10.26 20.22 3.70
C VAL A 107 9.18 19.22 3.29
N VAL A 108 8.00 19.31 3.90
CA VAL A 108 6.82 18.49 3.55
C VAL A 108 6.50 18.63 2.07
N ALA A 109 6.40 19.85 1.54
CA ALA A 109 6.06 20.09 0.15
C ALA A 109 7.13 19.60 -0.84
N ARG A 110 8.41 19.90 -0.60
CA ARG A 110 9.49 19.61 -1.55
C ARG A 110 9.91 18.15 -1.59
N VAL A 111 9.66 17.42 -0.50
CA VAL A 111 10.19 16.09 -0.30
C VAL A 111 9.07 15.07 -0.28
N PHE A 112 8.25 15.10 0.76
CA PHE A 112 7.27 14.05 1.02
C PHE A 112 6.06 14.17 0.11
N ASN A 113 5.54 15.37 -0.11
CA ASN A 113 4.50 15.60 -1.10
C ASN A 113 5.01 15.32 -2.53
N ALA A 114 6.23 15.73 -2.87
CA ALA A 114 6.82 15.42 -4.17
C ALA A 114 6.94 13.91 -4.41
N LEU A 115 7.31 13.14 -3.38
CA LEU A 115 7.33 11.68 -3.38
C LEU A 115 5.94 11.09 -3.61
N MET A 116 4.98 11.48 -2.78
CA MET A 116 3.60 10.95 -2.83
C MET A 116 2.90 11.31 -4.14
N VAL A 117 3.07 12.52 -4.66
CA VAL A 117 2.53 12.92 -5.97
C VAL A 117 3.19 12.12 -7.09
N LYS A 118 4.52 11.93 -7.04
CA LYS A 118 5.23 11.15 -8.05
C LYS A 118 4.78 9.69 -8.07
N GLN A 119 4.49 9.13 -6.90
CA GLN A 119 3.95 7.79 -6.75
C GLN A 119 2.42 7.71 -6.96
N LYS A 120 1.78 8.88 -7.15
CA LYS A 120 0.33 9.05 -7.22
C LYS A 120 -0.37 8.42 -6.01
N GLU A 121 0.19 8.59 -4.82
CA GLU A 121 -0.40 8.16 -3.54
C GLU A 121 -1.40 9.17 -3.01
N GLY A 122 -1.14 10.46 -3.24
CA GLY A 122 -1.99 11.56 -2.79
C GLY A 122 -1.21 12.87 -2.77
N VAL A 123 -1.90 13.93 -2.34
CA VAL A 123 -1.34 15.29 -2.21
C VAL A 123 -1.31 15.67 -0.74
N LEU A 124 -0.10 15.80 -0.19
CA LEU A 124 0.16 16.08 1.22
C LEU A 124 0.41 17.58 1.43
N ASP A 125 -0.25 18.16 2.43
CA ASP A 125 0.05 19.51 2.91
C ASP A 125 0.10 19.58 4.45
N LEU A 126 0.92 20.51 4.94
CA LEU A 126 1.00 20.89 6.35
C LEU A 126 0.03 22.05 6.61
N ALA A 127 -1.04 21.74 7.34
CA ALA A 127 -2.11 22.67 7.65
C ALA A 127 -1.84 23.47 8.92
N LEU A 128 -1.22 22.85 9.93
CA LEU A 128 -0.95 23.51 11.21
C LEU A 128 0.34 22.98 11.86
N VAL A 129 1.04 23.89 12.54
CA VAL A 129 2.13 23.60 13.49
C VAL A 129 1.86 24.39 14.76
N ASP A 130 1.85 23.70 15.89
CA ASP A 130 1.86 24.28 17.23
C ASP A 130 3.14 23.80 17.93
N VAL A 131 4.18 24.63 17.90
CA VAL A 131 5.49 24.35 18.49
C VAL A 131 5.40 24.15 20.00
N GLU A 132 4.61 24.98 20.70
CA GLU A 132 4.50 24.93 22.16
C GLU A 132 3.94 23.59 22.63
N LYS A 133 2.89 23.10 21.95
CA LYS A 133 2.27 21.81 22.26
C LYS A 133 2.94 20.64 21.53
N GLY A 134 3.83 20.91 20.58
CA GLY A 134 4.39 19.90 19.68
C GLY A 134 3.31 19.17 18.88
N ARG A 135 2.29 19.90 18.39
CA ARG A 135 1.15 19.37 17.64
C ARG A 135 1.16 19.81 16.19
N PHE A 136 0.65 18.95 15.32
CA PHE A 136 0.62 19.18 13.88
C PHE A 136 -0.72 18.75 13.30
N GLU A 137 -1.15 19.42 12.24
CA GLU A 137 -2.24 18.93 11.39
C GLU A 137 -1.75 18.79 9.95
N LEU A 138 -2.03 17.63 9.36
CA LEU A 138 -1.77 17.33 7.95
C LEU A 138 -3.09 17.13 7.21
N THR A 139 -3.13 17.55 5.95
CA THR A 139 -4.20 17.21 5.01
C THR A 139 -3.64 16.32 3.92
N PHE A 140 -4.41 15.34 3.49
CA PHE A 140 -4.04 14.43 2.42
C PHE A 140 -5.20 14.27 1.43
N ALA A 141 -5.08 14.91 0.27
CA ALA A 141 -6.07 14.80 -0.81
C ALA A 141 -5.73 13.62 -1.73
N ASP A 142 -6.71 13.13 -2.49
CA ASP A 142 -6.55 12.01 -3.43
C ASP A 142 -5.89 10.77 -2.80
N SER A 143 -6.16 10.45 -1.54
CA SER A 143 -5.55 9.31 -0.84
C SER A 143 -5.80 7.99 -1.59
N ALA A 144 -4.74 7.33 -2.01
CA ALA A 144 -4.77 6.00 -2.61
C ALA A 144 -5.25 4.91 -1.63
N GLU A 145 -5.13 5.15 -0.32
CA GLU A 145 -5.58 4.16 0.67
C GLU A 145 -7.10 4.08 0.73
N CYS A 146 -7.80 5.24 0.70
CA CYS A 146 -9.23 5.31 0.94
C CYS A 146 -10.09 5.68 -0.28
N ALA A 147 -9.49 6.09 -1.41
CA ALA A 147 -10.26 6.47 -2.59
C ALA A 147 -11.13 5.30 -3.09
N MET A 148 -12.37 5.61 -3.49
CA MET A 148 -13.41 4.65 -3.90
C MET A 148 -13.88 3.67 -2.80
N LEU A 149 -13.39 3.80 -1.58
CA LEU A 149 -13.94 3.09 -0.42
C LEU A 149 -15.04 3.92 0.23
N LYS A 150 -15.97 3.22 0.88
CA LYS A 150 -16.99 3.81 1.75
C LYS A 150 -16.78 3.26 3.15
N ALA A 151 -16.71 4.16 4.12
CA ALA A 151 -16.55 3.81 5.51
C ALA A 151 -17.32 4.80 6.38
N ASP A 152 -17.86 4.33 7.48
CA ASP A 152 -18.47 5.20 8.49
C ASP A 152 -17.39 5.91 9.31
N ASP A 153 -16.21 5.30 9.41
CA ASP A 153 -15.08 5.75 10.21
C ASP A 153 -13.85 6.06 9.34
N PRO A 154 -12.86 6.83 9.85
CA PRO A 154 -11.62 7.06 9.12
C PRO A 154 -10.76 5.79 8.99
N ILE A 155 -10.13 5.57 7.83
CA ILE A 155 -9.47 4.28 7.50
C ILE A 155 -8.02 4.41 7.00
N CYS A 156 -7.43 5.60 6.95
CA CYS A 156 -6.08 5.79 6.41
C CYS A 156 -4.97 5.48 7.43
N PHE A 157 -4.91 4.23 7.93
CA PHE A 157 -3.94 3.81 8.94
C PHE A 157 -2.50 3.78 8.43
N PHE A 158 -2.29 3.38 7.17
CA PHE A 158 -0.97 3.35 6.56
C PHE A 158 -0.38 4.76 6.50
N HIS A 159 -1.12 5.71 5.92
CA HIS A 159 -0.63 7.09 5.78
C HIS A 159 -0.48 7.77 7.14
N ALA A 160 -1.37 7.53 8.09
CA ALA A 160 -1.21 8.05 9.46
C ALA A 160 0.13 7.60 10.09
N GLY A 161 0.41 6.29 10.03
CA GLY A 161 1.67 5.73 10.53
C GLY A 161 2.88 6.31 9.79
N LEU A 162 2.80 6.38 8.46
CA LEU A 162 3.83 6.95 7.60
C LEU A 162 4.17 8.40 8.00
N PHE A 163 3.15 9.25 8.19
CA PHE A 163 3.34 10.65 8.56
C PHE A 163 3.95 10.82 9.96
N ALA A 164 3.47 10.04 10.93
CA ALA A 164 4.03 10.05 12.29
C ALA A 164 5.50 9.59 12.31
N GLY A 165 5.83 8.57 11.52
CA GLY A 165 7.21 8.07 11.39
C GLY A 165 8.12 9.10 10.74
N ILE A 166 7.67 9.74 9.65
CA ILE A 166 8.42 10.79 8.95
C ILE A 166 8.67 12.01 9.86
N LEU A 167 7.62 12.61 10.40
CA LEU A 167 7.77 13.81 11.23
C LEU A 167 8.51 13.51 12.54
N GLY A 168 8.28 12.33 13.12
CA GLY A 168 9.01 11.89 14.32
C GLY A 168 10.51 11.76 14.07
N ALA A 169 10.90 11.23 12.92
CA ALA A 169 12.32 11.16 12.55
C ALA A 169 12.94 12.52 12.23
N LEU A 170 12.21 13.41 11.53
CA LEU A 170 12.71 14.75 11.22
C LEU A 170 12.97 15.57 12.49
N LEU A 171 12.08 15.47 13.47
CA LEU A 171 12.13 16.25 14.70
C LEU A 171 12.90 15.57 15.84
N ASP A 172 13.33 14.32 15.63
CA ASP A 172 13.90 13.47 16.67
C ASP A 172 12.97 13.35 17.89
N ARG A 173 11.70 12.98 17.64
CA ARG A 173 10.64 12.85 18.64
C ARG A 173 9.81 11.60 18.41
N GLU A 174 9.33 10.99 19.49
CA GLU A 174 8.28 9.98 19.41
C GLU A 174 6.94 10.67 19.16
N LEU A 175 6.51 10.69 17.89
CA LEU A 175 5.18 11.15 17.52
C LEU A 175 4.22 9.98 17.30
N ASP A 176 2.95 10.24 17.54
CA ASP A 176 1.82 9.41 17.10
C ASP A 176 0.82 10.28 16.31
N SER A 177 -0.06 9.61 15.57
CA SER A 177 -1.10 10.27 14.78
C SER A 177 -2.40 9.50 14.77
N TYR A 178 -3.47 10.20 14.41
CA TYR A 178 -4.76 9.62 14.08
C TYR A 178 -5.49 10.43 13.01
N GLU A 179 -6.31 9.77 12.21
CA GLU A 179 -7.15 10.43 11.21
C GLU A 179 -8.45 10.93 11.86
N VAL A 180 -8.77 12.21 11.67
CA VAL A 180 -9.99 12.84 12.22
C VAL A 180 -11.12 12.99 11.20
N LYS A 181 -10.79 12.91 9.90
CA LYS A 181 -11.75 13.01 8.80
C LYS A 181 -11.18 12.28 7.60
N CYS A 182 -11.98 11.47 6.92
CA CYS A 182 -11.54 10.66 5.78
C CYS A 182 -12.35 10.94 4.51
N ALA A 183 -11.70 10.85 3.35
CA ALA A 183 -12.40 10.95 2.07
C ALA A 183 -13.38 9.78 1.83
N ALA A 184 -13.16 8.61 2.43
CA ALA A 184 -14.11 7.49 2.39
C ALA A 184 -15.45 7.80 3.09
N GLN A 185 -15.48 8.82 3.96
CA GLN A 185 -16.71 9.33 4.59
C GLN A 185 -17.38 10.44 3.74
N GLY A 186 -16.91 10.68 2.52
CA GLY A 186 -17.39 11.74 1.63
C GLY A 186 -16.76 13.11 1.87
N ALA A 187 -15.63 13.18 2.59
CA ALA A 187 -14.87 14.42 2.74
C ALA A 187 -14.02 14.74 1.50
N ASP A 188 -13.73 16.02 1.28
CA ASP A 188 -12.84 16.44 0.17
C ASP A 188 -11.39 15.97 0.37
N THR A 189 -10.93 15.92 1.62
CA THR A 189 -9.56 15.53 1.99
C THR A 189 -9.55 14.77 3.31
N CYS A 190 -8.57 13.88 3.45
CA CYS A 190 -8.24 13.27 4.73
C CYS A 190 -7.52 14.27 5.63
N ARG A 191 -7.78 14.24 6.95
CA ARG A 191 -7.14 15.10 7.94
C ARG A 191 -6.57 14.27 9.08
N PHE A 192 -5.33 14.58 9.45
CA PHE A 192 -4.60 13.87 10.49
C PHE A 192 -4.14 14.83 11.56
N LYS A 193 -4.28 14.42 12.82
CA LYS A 193 -3.66 15.09 13.96
C LYS A 193 -2.44 14.30 14.39
N LEU A 194 -1.35 15.00 14.69
CA LEU A 194 -0.12 14.42 15.18
C LEU A 194 0.36 15.18 16.41
N GLY A 195 1.06 14.49 17.28
CA GLY A 195 1.75 15.08 18.41
C GLY A 195 2.59 14.06 19.15
N ARG A 196 3.18 14.48 20.26
CA ARG A 196 4.03 13.60 21.08
C ARG A 196 3.24 12.38 21.55
N ARG A 197 3.87 11.21 21.57
CA ARG A 197 3.23 9.95 21.97
C ARG A 197 2.69 10.01 23.40
N GLU A 198 3.29 10.80 24.26
CA GLU A 198 2.86 11.05 25.64
C GLU A 198 1.77 12.14 25.78
N ASP A 199 1.39 12.85 24.70
CA ASP A 199 0.33 13.85 24.75
C ASP A 199 -1.04 13.17 24.94
N ARG A 200 -1.75 13.58 25.99
CA ARG A 200 -3.04 13.00 26.39
C ARG A 200 -4.11 13.08 25.29
N ASP A 201 -4.18 14.19 24.54
CA ASP A 201 -5.17 14.36 23.47
C ASP A 201 -4.84 13.46 22.27
N ILE A 202 -3.55 13.20 22.04
CA ILE A 202 -3.10 12.28 20.99
C ILE A 202 -3.40 10.83 21.37
N ILE A 203 -3.12 10.44 22.61
CA ILE A 203 -3.42 9.09 23.12
C ILE A 203 -4.92 8.80 23.01
N ILE A 204 -5.78 9.67 23.57
CA ILE A 204 -7.23 9.46 23.57
C ILE A 204 -7.78 9.40 22.14
N GLY A 205 -7.37 10.34 21.28
CA GLY A 205 -7.83 10.36 19.89
C GLY A 205 -7.42 9.12 19.11
N ARG A 206 -6.17 8.67 19.29
CA ARG A 206 -5.65 7.47 18.65
C ARG A 206 -6.36 6.22 19.15
N GLU A 207 -6.51 6.03 20.46
CA GLU A 207 -7.19 4.87 21.04
C GLU A 207 -8.64 4.76 20.57
N ALA A 208 -9.37 5.89 20.56
CA ALA A 208 -10.74 5.92 20.05
C ALA A 208 -10.81 5.53 18.57
N TRP A 209 -9.88 6.05 17.76
CA TRP A 209 -9.84 5.76 16.32
C TRP A 209 -9.60 4.27 16.03
N PHE A 210 -8.67 3.61 16.74
CA PHE A 210 -8.43 2.17 16.56
C PHE A 210 -9.60 1.27 16.99
N GLN A 211 -10.55 1.78 17.77
CA GLN A 211 -11.73 1.03 18.20
C GLN A 211 -12.92 1.14 17.23
N GLN A 212 -12.83 2.02 16.24
CA GLN A 212 -13.94 2.42 15.37
C GLN A 212 -13.65 2.02 13.92
N LEU A 213 -13.52 0.73 13.61
CA LEU A 213 -13.33 0.30 12.23
C LEU A 213 -14.62 -0.29 11.65
N SER A 214 -15.34 0.52 10.86
CA SER A 214 -16.44 0.08 10.01
C SER A 214 -16.14 0.41 8.55
N LEU A 215 -15.84 -0.61 7.75
CA LEU A 215 -15.57 -0.51 6.32
C LEU A 215 -16.66 -1.25 5.54
N ASP A 216 -17.34 -0.56 4.62
CA ASP A 216 -18.28 -1.19 3.68
C ASP A 216 -17.53 -1.57 2.39
N LEU A 217 -17.06 -2.82 2.36
CA LEU A 217 -16.26 -3.33 1.26
C LEU A 217 -17.09 -4.12 0.24
N ASP A 218 -17.62 -3.43 -0.76
CA ASP A 218 -18.19 -4.04 -1.96
C ASP A 218 -17.10 -4.32 -3.02
N ILE A 219 -16.51 -5.51 -2.94
CA ILE A 219 -15.41 -5.94 -3.83
C ILE A 219 -15.82 -5.99 -5.30
N VAL A 220 -17.08 -6.36 -5.59
CA VAL A 220 -17.58 -6.50 -6.97
C VAL A 220 -17.75 -5.12 -7.57
N ARG A 221 -18.42 -4.21 -6.85
CA ARG A 221 -18.61 -2.84 -7.32
C ARG A 221 -17.29 -2.12 -7.54
N ARG A 222 -16.31 -2.33 -6.67
CA ARG A 222 -14.99 -1.73 -6.82
C ARG A 222 -14.24 -2.24 -8.04
N ALA A 223 -14.31 -3.54 -8.30
CA ALA A 223 -13.75 -4.11 -9.52
C ALA A 223 -14.47 -3.60 -10.77
N GLU A 224 -15.79 -3.47 -10.75
CA GLU A 224 -16.55 -2.83 -11.83
C GLU A 224 -16.07 -1.41 -12.11
N ASP A 225 -16.00 -0.57 -11.07
CA ASP A 225 -15.61 0.84 -11.20
C ASP A 225 -14.19 0.99 -11.78
N SER A 226 -13.27 0.09 -11.41
CA SER A 226 -11.92 -0.01 -11.96
C SER A 226 -11.90 -0.45 -13.43
N LEU A 227 -12.65 -1.50 -13.78
CA LEU A 227 -12.75 -2.03 -15.14
C LEU A 227 -13.48 -1.07 -16.10
N GLU A 228 -14.33 -0.20 -15.57
CA GLU A 228 -15.00 0.88 -16.30
C GLU A 228 -14.18 2.19 -16.33
N LYS A 229 -13.02 2.23 -15.66
CA LYS A 229 -12.13 3.39 -15.58
C LYS A 229 -12.83 4.65 -15.05
N ARG A 230 -13.73 4.48 -14.06
CA ARG A 230 -14.45 5.60 -13.43
C ARG A 230 -13.52 6.44 -12.57
N GLN A 231 -13.07 7.58 -13.07
CA GLN A 231 -12.12 8.46 -12.37
C GLN A 231 -12.73 9.04 -11.08
N THR A 232 -12.00 8.90 -9.97
CA THR A 232 -12.42 9.42 -8.65
C THR A 232 -11.38 10.32 -7.98
N ARG A 233 -10.17 10.36 -8.53
CA ARG A 233 -9.04 11.16 -8.03
C ARG A 233 -8.54 12.13 -9.09
N GLN A 234 -8.05 13.29 -8.68
CA GLN A 234 -7.40 14.22 -9.61
C GLN A 234 -6.08 13.66 -10.12
N LEU A 235 -5.36 12.90 -9.29
CA LEU A 235 -4.17 12.13 -9.66
C LEU A 235 -4.46 10.91 -10.56
N GLY A 236 -5.74 10.61 -10.84
CA GLY A 236 -6.17 9.44 -11.60
C GLY A 236 -6.27 8.17 -10.75
N ASN A 237 -6.84 7.11 -11.35
CA ASN A 237 -7.06 5.82 -10.69
C ASN A 237 -5.89 4.86 -10.83
N THR A 238 -4.69 5.38 -11.10
CA THR A 238 -3.47 4.56 -11.08
C THR A 238 -2.54 5.05 -9.98
N VAL A 239 -1.69 4.15 -9.54
CA VAL A 239 -0.56 4.42 -8.65
C VAL A 239 0.72 3.92 -9.30
N ASP A 240 1.85 4.54 -8.97
CA ASP A 240 3.15 3.95 -9.30
C ASP A 240 3.34 2.70 -8.43
N ILE A 241 3.87 1.63 -9.02
CA ILE A 241 4.18 0.39 -8.30
C ILE A 241 5.07 0.58 -7.07
N SER A 242 5.85 1.67 -6.98
CA SER A 242 6.67 1.96 -5.81
C SER A 242 5.81 2.19 -4.57
N TYR A 243 4.59 2.72 -4.70
CA TYR A 243 3.64 2.79 -3.59
C TYR A 243 3.27 1.39 -3.10
N TYR A 244 2.87 0.52 -4.02
CA TYR A 244 2.45 -0.82 -3.67
C TYR A 244 3.62 -1.65 -3.11
N LYS A 245 4.82 -1.51 -3.68
CA LYS A 245 6.04 -2.10 -3.13
C LYS A 245 6.35 -1.58 -1.73
N MET A 246 6.08 -0.30 -1.44
CA MET A 246 6.26 0.28 -0.12
C MET A 246 5.25 -0.27 0.89
N LEU A 247 3.98 -0.46 0.49
CA LEU A 247 2.98 -1.18 1.31
C LEU A 247 3.43 -2.62 1.61
N LEU A 248 3.77 -3.37 0.56
CA LEU A 248 4.24 -4.76 0.62
C LEU A 248 5.45 -4.91 1.54
N SER A 249 6.48 -4.09 1.34
CA SER A 249 7.73 -4.16 2.10
C SER A 249 7.54 -3.66 3.54
N SER A 250 6.76 -2.60 3.76
CA SER A 250 6.66 -1.99 5.08
C SER A 250 5.71 -2.74 6.00
N VAL A 251 4.64 -3.31 5.46
CA VAL A 251 3.56 -3.90 6.27
C VAL A 251 3.66 -5.40 6.32
N PHE A 252 3.82 -6.04 5.17
CA PHE A 252 3.61 -7.48 5.08
C PHE A 252 4.90 -8.24 5.31
N LEU A 253 5.98 -7.80 4.66
CA LEU A 253 7.28 -8.45 4.78
C LEU A 253 7.76 -8.63 6.24
N PRO A 254 7.61 -7.64 7.16
CA PRO A 254 8.01 -7.80 8.56
C PRO A 254 7.06 -8.68 9.37
N ASN A 255 5.86 -8.94 8.85
CA ASN A 255 4.78 -9.66 9.52
C ASN A 255 4.38 -10.95 8.78
N LEU A 256 5.23 -11.45 7.87
CA LEU A 256 4.90 -12.55 6.95
C LEU A 256 4.38 -13.79 7.69
N THR A 257 5.12 -14.24 8.71
CA THR A 257 4.74 -15.42 9.51
C THR A 257 3.42 -15.26 10.26
N LEU A 258 2.99 -14.03 10.53
CA LEU A 258 1.74 -13.73 11.23
C LEU A 258 0.56 -13.59 10.26
N LEU A 259 0.82 -13.07 9.06
CA LEU A 259 -0.23 -12.65 8.14
C LEU A 259 -0.45 -13.61 6.97
N GLU A 260 0.52 -14.46 6.63
CA GLU A 260 0.49 -15.27 5.40
C GLU A 260 -0.81 -16.06 5.22
N ASP A 261 -1.22 -16.83 6.24
CA ASP A 261 -2.45 -17.63 6.19
C ASP A 261 -3.70 -16.75 6.10
N THR A 262 -3.82 -15.74 6.96
CA THR A 262 -4.97 -14.82 6.94
C THR A 262 -5.07 -14.09 5.61
N TRP A 263 -3.94 -13.76 5.01
CA TRP A 263 -3.88 -13.04 3.74
C TRP A 263 -4.24 -13.94 2.57
N LEU A 264 -3.77 -15.19 2.57
CA LEU A 264 -4.14 -16.21 1.59
C LEU A 264 -5.66 -16.44 1.61
N GLU A 265 -6.25 -16.66 2.80
CA GLU A 265 -7.68 -16.88 2.98
C GLU A 265 -8.51 -15.68 2.54
N THR A 266 -8.08 -14.48 2.93
CA THR A 266 -8.76 -13.23 2.60
C THR A 266 -8.70 -12.94 1.10
N ALA A 267 -7.53 -13.14 0.47
CA ALA A 267 -7.36 -12.99 -0.97
C ALA A 267 -8.16 -14.05 -1.75
N GLU A 268 -8.26 -15.27 -1.24
CA GLU A 268 -9.12 -16.32 -1.82
C GLU A 268 -10.61 -15.94 -1.79
N ALA A 269 -11.09 -15.43 -0.65
CA ALA A 269 -12.45 -14.92 -0.55
C ALA A 269 -12.70 -13.76 -1.55
N TYR A 270 -11.73 -12.84 -1.65
CA TYR A 270 -11.77 -11.72 -2.60
C TYR A 270 -11.86 -12.22 -4.06
N GLY A 271 -10.92 -13.06 -4.50
CA GLY A 271 -10.88 -13.59 -5.86
C GLY A 271 -12.15 -14.37 -6.22
N LYS A 272 -12.68 -15.17 -5.28
CA LYS A 272 -13.94 -15.89 -5.48
C LYS A 272 -15.12 -14.95 -5.68
N GLY A 273 -15.17 -13.84 -4.94
CA GLY A 273 -16.20 -12.82 -5.08
C GLY A 273 -16.20 -12.14 -6.46
N LEU A 274 -15.03 -12.03 -7.09
CA LEU A 274 -14.91 -11.43 -8.43
C LEU A 274 -15.38 -12.34 -9.57
N ALA A 275 -15.42 -13.66 -9.38
CA ALA A 275 -15.62 -14.61 -10.48
C ALA A 275 -16.89 -14.35 -11.31
N SER A 276 -18.03 -14.07 -10.66
CA SER A 276 -19.28 -13.81 -11.37
C SER A 276 -19.22 -12.54 -12.23
N LEU A 277 -18.56 -11.49 -11.73
CA LEU A 277 -18.34 -10.27 -12.49
C LEU A 277 -17.47 -10.55 -13.71
N LEU A 278 -16.34 -11.23 -13.51
CA LEU A 278 -15.38 -11.49 -14.57
C LEU A 278 -15.97 -12.40 -15.66
N GLN A 279 -16.76 -13.41 -15.29
CA GLN A 279 -17.48 -14.26 -16.24
C GLN A 279 -18.50 -13.49 -17.09
N LYS A 280 -19.16 -12.47 -16.51
CA LYS A 280 -20.09 -11.61 -17.26
C LYS A 280 -19.36 -10.61 -18.16
N ARG A 281 -18.22 -10.11 -17.70
CA ARG A 281 -17.46 -9.03 -18.35
C ARG A 281 -16.59 -9.52 -19.49
N PHE A 282 -15.96 -10.67 -19.31
CA PHE A 282 -14.98 -11.23 -20.23
C PHE A 282 -15.54 -12.50 -20.88
N SER A 283 -15.49 -12.54 -22.21
CA SER A 283 -15.80 -13.75 -22.98
C SER A 283 -14.54 -14.60 -23.13
N GLY A 284 -14.68 -15.92 -23.05
CA GLY A 284 -13.59 -16.84 -23.33
C GLY A 284 -13.52 -17.99 -22.33
N ASP A 285 -12.44 -18.74 -22.41
CA ASP A 285 -12.08 -19.74 -21.41
C ASP A 285 -11.45 -19.07 -20.17
N VAL A 286 -11.23 -19.86 -19.13
CA VAL A 286 -10.63 -19.38 -17.86
C VAL A 286 -9.27 -18.67 -18.11
N PRO A 287 -8.31 -19.24 -18.87
CA PRO A 287 -7.08 -18.53 -19.21
C PRO A 287 -7.28 -17.14 -19.81
N SER A 288 -8.20 -17.00 -20.77
CA SER A 288 -8.49 -15.72 -21.43
C SER A 288 -9.08 -14.69 -20.46
N ILE A 289 -9.92 -15.12 -19.51
CA ILE A 289 -10.48 -14.23 -18.48
C ILE A 289 -9.37 -13.70 -17.57
N PHE A 290 -8.44 -14.56 -17.15
CA PHE A 290 -7.30 -14.17 -16.30
C PHE A 290 -6.40 -13.15 -17.00
N ASP A 291 -5.98 -13.44 -18.23
CA ASP A 291 -5.14 -12.54 -19.02
C ASP A 291 -5.80 -11.17 -19.20
N ALA A 292 -7.07 -11.15 -19.58
CA ALA A 292 -7.81 -9.91 -19.80
C ALA A 292 -7.99 -9.09 -18.50
N PHE A 293 -8.31 -9.75 -17.38
CA PHE A 293 -8.51 -9.08 -16.09
C PHE A 293 -7.21 -8.43 -15.59
N TYR A 294 -6.13 -9.21 -15.48
CA TYR A 294 -4.87 -8.74 -14.93
C TYR A 294 -4.17 -7.71 -15.82
N SER A 295 -4.29 -7.85 -17.15
CA SER A 295 -3.78 -6.87 -18.11
C SER A 295 -4.52 -5.53 -18.00
N GLN A 296 -5.84 -5.52 -17.77
CA GLN A 296 -6.60 -4.28 -17.59
C GLN A 296 -6.26 -3.53 -16.30
N LEU A 297 -5.86 -4.26 -15.26
CA LEU A 297 -5.37 -3.68 -14.00
C LEU A 297 -3.88 -3.32 -14.08
N LYS A 298 -3.18 -3.75 -15.14
CA LYS A 298 -1.72 -3.72 -15.26
C LYS A 298 -1.03 -4.36 -14.06
N HIS A 299 -1.67 -5.28 -13.35
CA HIS A 299 -1.15 -5.87 -12.12
C HIS A 299 0.00 -6.81 -12.45
N LEU A 300 -0.24 -7.78 -13.33
CA LEU A 300 0.70 -8.83 -13.64
C LEU A 300 0.63 -9.30 -15.09
N GLU A 301 1.76 -9.74 -15.63
CA GLU A 301 1.89 -10.40 -16.92
C GLU A 301 1.82 -11.91 -16.67
N VAL A 302 0.68 -12.52 -17.00
CA VAL A 302 0.42 -13.94 -16.77
C VAL A 302 0.11 -14.69 -18.05
N THR A 303 0.72 -15.86 -18.20
CA THR A 303 0.27 -16.87 -19.15
C THR A 303 -0.33 -18.04 -18.38
N MET A 304 -1.64 -18.22 -18.50
CA MET A 304 -2.34 -19.37 -17.90
C MET A 304 -2.57 -20.47 -18.92
N LEU A 305 -2.35 -21.72 -18.53
CA LEU A 305 -2.54 -22.91 -19.36
C LEU A 305 -3.41 -23.93 -18.62
N ALA A 306 -4.41 -24.47 -19.31
CA ALA A 306 -5.16 -25.63 -18.85
C ALA A 306 -4.39 -26.92 -19.19
N ARG A 307 -4.16 -27.78 -18.18
CA ARG A 307 -3.38 -29.01 -18.28
C ARG A 307 -4.20 -30.20 -17.82
N GLY A 308 -5.23 -30.57 -18.59
CA GLY A 308 -6.14 -31.65 -18.21
C GLY A 308 -7.01 -31.25 -17.02
N ASP A 309 -6.65 -31.69 -15.82
CA ASP A 309 -7.40 -31.43 -14.59
C ASP A 309 -6.89 -30.23 -13.77
N HIS A 310 -5.67 -29.75 -14.04
CA HIS A 310 -5.05 -28.64 -13.33
C HIS A 310 -4.79 -27.44 -14.24
N TYR A 311 -4.45 -26.30 -13.61
CA TYR A 311 -4.04 -25.08 -14.30
C TYR A 311 -2.61 -24.71 -13.90
N GLU A 312 -1.87 -24.13 -14.83
CA GLU A 312 -0.54 -23.57 -14.60
C GLU A 312 -0.56 -22.10 -15.00
N ALA A 313 -0.08 -21.21 -14.14
CA ALA A 313 0.09 -19.80 -14.43
C ALA A 313 1.56 -19.40 -14.31
N ALA A 314 2.15 -18.97 -15.42
CA ALA A 314 3.48 -18.39 -15.44
C ALA A 314 3.39 -16.86 -15.35
N ILE A 315 3.92 -16.30 -14.28
CA ILE A 315 3.94 -14.86 -13.98
C ILE A 315 5.34 -14.34 -14.30
N ARG A 316 5.45 -13.45 -15.29
CA ARG A 316 6.74 -12.86 -15.72
C ARG A 316 7.02 -11.51 -15.09
N GLU A 317 5.99 -10.69 -14.95
CA GLU A 317 6.07 -9.40 -14.29
C GLU A 317 4.95 -9.29 -13.25
N ALA A 318 5.29 -9.04 -11.99
CA ALA A 318 4.36 -8.59 -10.96
C ALA A 318 5.11 -7.76 -9.90
N PRO A 319 4.47 -6.76 -9.26
CA PRO A 319 5.08 -6.00 -8.16
C PRO A 319 5.67 -6.87 -7.06
N GLU A 320 5.01 -7.98 -6.74
CA GLU A 320 5.33 -8.95 -5.70
C GLU A 320 6.59 -9.77 -6.00
N VAL A 321 6.92 -9.97 -7.29
CA VAL A 321 8.04 -10.81 -7.74
C VAL A 321 9.16 -10.02 -8.41
N ALA A 322 9.09 -8.68 -8.35
CA ALA A 322 10.06 -7.80 -9.00
C ALA A 322 10.96 -7.06 -7.99
N GLY A 323 12.26 -6.97 -8.30
CA GLY A 323 13.22 -6.18 -7.52
C GLY A 323 13.52 -6.78 -6.14
N PRO A 324 13.66 -5.96 -5.07
CA PRO A 324 14.05 -6.42 -3.74
C PRO A 324 13.09 -7.47 -3.14
N LEU A 325 11.82 -7.46 -3.54
CA LEU A 325 10.77 -8.35 -3.03
C LEU A 325 10.81 -9.76 -3.65
N ALA A 326 11.41 -9.90 -4.83
CA ALA A 326 11.47 -11.17 -5.57
C ALA A 326 12.09 -12.32 -4.76
N ARG A 327 12.97 -11.99 -3.80
CA ARG A 327 13.70 -12.96 -2.97
C ARG A 327 12.91 -13.45 -1.76
N LEU A 328 11.76 -12.82 -1.46
CA LEU A 328 11.06 -12.95 -0.18
C LEU A 328 9.60 -13.40 -0.34
N THR A 329 9.24 -13.89 -1.53
CA THR A 329 8.00 -14.64 -1.83
C THR A 329 6.71 -13.99 -1.30
N LEU A 330 6.45 -12.72 -1.65
CA LEU A 330 5.18 -12.05 -1.34
C LEU A 330 4.02 -12.49 -2.25
N ILE A 331 3.90 -13.80 -2.49
CA ILE A 331 2.96 -14.35 -3.47
C ILE A 331 1.64 -14.81 -2.85
N ALA A 332 1.50 -14.84 -1.51
CA ALA A 332 0.29 -15.33 -0.85
C ALA A 332 -0.98 -14.62 -1.34
N VAL A 333 -0.89 -13.31 -1.63
CA VAL A 333 -2.00 -12.54 -2.23
C VAL A 333 -2.37 -13.07 -3.61
N LEU A 334 -1.37 -13.18 -4.48
CA LEU A 334 -1.55 -13.66 -5.84
C LEU A 334 -2.09 -15.09 -5.85
N GLN A 335 -1.52 -15.96 -5.02
CA GLN A 335 -1.96 -17.33 -4.83
C GLN A 335 -3.42 -17.39 -4.38
N GLY A 336 -3.77 -16.65 -3.32
CA GLY A 336 -5.12 -16.61 -2.77
C GLY A 336 -6.11 -16.08 -3.79
N GLU A 337 -5.86 -14.90 -4.35
CA GLU A 337 -6.73 -14.27 -5.35
C GLU A 337 -6.95 -15.16 -6.57
N MET A 338 -5.88 -15.67 -7.18
CA MET A 338 -5.96 -16.53 -8.36
C MET A 338 -6.64 -17.86 -8.04
N LYS A 339 -6.35 -18.47 -6.88
CA LYS A 339 -7.03 -19.69 -6.40
C LYS A 339 -8.53 -19.45 -6.23
N GLY A 340 -8.90 -18.37 -5.55
CA GLY A 340 -10.30 -18.00 -5.30
C GLY A 340 -11.05 -17.72 -6.60
N LEU A 341 -10.44 -16.96 -7.51
CA LEU A 341 -11.01 -16.66 -8.81
C LEU A 341 -11.19 -17.92 -9.66
N LEU A 342 -10.17 -18.77 -9.74
CA LEU A 342 -10.24 -20.04 -10.45
C LEU A 342 -11.35 -20.93 -9.88
N SER A 343 -11.46 -20.98 -8.55
CA SER A 343 -12.52 -21.71 -7.87
C SER A 343 -13.91 -21.17 -8.18
N GLY A 344 -14.08 -19.85 -8.21
CA GLY A 344 -15.35 -19.22 -8.55
C GLY A 344 -15.76 -19.45 -10.01
N LEU A 345 -14.80 -19.40 -10.96
CA LEU A 345 -15.08 -19.57 -12.39
C LEU A 345 -15.39 -21.01 -12.79
N THR A 346 -14.79 -22.00 -12.10
CA THR A 346 -14.90 -23.42 -12.47
C THR A 346 -15.86 -24.20 -11.57
N GLY A 347 -16.23 -23.66 -10.40
CA GLY A 347 -17.00 -24.35 -9.38
C GLY A 347 -16.23 -25.43 -8.62
N LYS A 348 -14.91 -25.53 -8.78
CA LYS A 348 -14.04 -26.51 -8.11
C LYS A 348 -13.17 -25.85 -7.03
N ARG A 349 -12.73 -26.60 -6.03
CA ARG A 349 -11.69 -26.13 -5.09
C ARG A 349 -10.32 -26.49 -5.61
N TYR A 350 -9.33 -25.62 -5.40
CA TYR A 350 -7.95 -25.85 -5.84
C TYR A 350 -6.98 -25.75 -4.67
N SER A 351 -5.91 -26.54 -4.67
CA SER A 351 -4.67 -26.22 -3.98
C SER A 351 -3.78 -25.39 -4.90
N CYS A 352 -2.86 -24.61 -4.34
CA CYS A 352 -1.89 -23.85 -5.11
C CYS A 352 -0.48 -24.17 -4.62
N GLU A 353 0.42 -24.49 -5.54
CA GLU A 353 1.85 -24.61 -5.31
C GLU A 353 2.59 -23.56 -6.13
N SER A 354 3.71 -23.04 -5.62
CA SER A 354 4.54 -22.07 -6.32
C SER A 354 5.96 -22.57 -6.50
N SER A 355 6.57 -22.28 -7.65
CA SER A 355 7.99 -22.52 -7.90
C SER A 355 8.58 -21.44 -8.79
N GLN A 356 9.89 -21.23 -8.68
CA GLN A 356 10.61 -20.35 -9.60
C GLN A 356 11.13 -21.18 -10.79
N GLN A 357 10.81 -20.76 -12.03
CA GLN A 357 11.32 -21.38 -13.24
C GLN A 357 11.88 -20.32 -14.20
N GLY A 358 13.21 -20.18 -14.21
CA GLY A 358 13.88 -19.13 -14.98
C GLY A 358 13.50 -17.75 -14.46
N ASP A 359 13.03 -16.89 -15.37
CA ASP A 359 12.57 -15.53 -15.09
C ASP A 359 11.11 -15.47 -14.61
N ALA A 360 10.37 -16.58 -14.66
CA ALA A 360 8.96 -16.63 -14.29
C ALA A 360 8.73 -17.30 -12.94
N MET A 361 7.74 -16.79 -12.20
CA MET A 361 7.11 -17.48 -11.08
C MET A 361 5.99 -18.37 -11.62
N LEU A 362 6.05 -19.66 -11.35
CA LEU A 362 5.03 -20.63 -11.76
C LEU A 362 4.10 -20.93 -10.59
N LEU A 363 2.80 -20.72 -10.78
CA LEU A 363 1.75 -21.17 -9.88
C LEU A 363 1.01 -22.36 -10.49
N ARG A 364 0.92 -23.46 -9.75
CA ARG A 364 0.21 -24.67 -10.17
C ARG A 364 -1.04 -24.86 -9.31
N PHE A 365 -2.20 -24.95 -9.96
CA PHE A 365 -3.49 -25.10 -9.31
C PHE A 365 -4.06 -26.50 -9.58
N ALA A 366 -4.06 -27.37 -8.57
CA ALA A 366 -4.60 -28.73 -8.67
C ALA A 366 -5.95 -28.84 -7.96
N PRO A 367 -6.96 -29.53 -8.53
CA PRO A 367 -8.24 -29.73 -7.84
C PRO A 367 -8.05 -30.43 -6.49
N GLN A 368 -8.72 -29.96 -5.46
CA GLN A 368 -8.85 -30.68 -4.21
C GLN A 368 -9.91 -31.78 -4.37
N VAL A 369 -9.57 -32.99 -3.93
CA VAL A 369 -10.46 -34.17 -3.96
C VAL A 369 -11.57 -34.04 -2.93
#